data_AF-A0A535IYQ7-F1
#
_entry.id   AF-A0A535IYQ7-F1
#
_cell.length_a   1.000
_cell.length_b   1.000
_cell.length_c   1.000
_cell.angle_alpha   90.00
_cell.angle_beta   90.00
_cell.angle_gamma   90.00
#
_symmetry.space_group_name_H-M   'P 1'
#
loop_
_entity.id
_entity.type
_entity.pdbx_description
1 polymer ?
#
loop_
_entity_poly.entity_id
_entity_poly.type
_entity_poly.pdbx_seq_one_letter_code
_entity_poly.pdbx_strand_id
1 'polypeptide(L)'
;MNQSDEEQMPSVNPPPPGIVRFVDVQIYDVPAEDFAEGPFSVESTLKTEEERNTEPPVQDRNHGEPSQVTQETTEKGARARRRLHPFPLVLAVLCVPLAGAFCVVYVLPLLAPSATVTIIPTSMQIAMTRAVTVVATNANATQRQVPGRLLETIMLGQAKTVPATGTGHQQAQAAHGFITFYNALPAPQMIPAGELLTGADGVEVVTLQQAVIPAGTLASNGQVTVPAQALNVGPQGNIAAN
;
A
#
# COMPACT_ATOMS: atom_id res chain seq x y z
N MET A 1 -63.83 -35.38 -21.78
CA MET A 1 -63.18 -34.28 -22.51
C MET A 1 -62.89 -33.17 -21.51
N ASN A 2 -61.62 -32.87 -21.25
CA ASN A 2 -61.18 -31.61 -20.65
C ASN A 2 -59.84 -31.27 -21.29
N GLN A 3 -59.80 -30.13 -21.98
CA GLN A 3 -58.67 -29.61 -22.73
C GLN A 3 -58.10 -28.50 -21.86
N SER A 4 -56.89 -28.70 -21.33
CA SER A 4 -56.22 -27.76 -20.45
C SER A 4 -55.60 -26.64 -21.28
N ASP A 5 -55.87 -25.41 -20.87
CA ASP A 5 -55.33 -24.17 -21.43
C ASP A 5 -53.80 -24.11 -21.34
N GLU A 6 -53.14 -23.93 -22.48
CA GLU A 6 -51.74 -23.52 -22.56
C GLU A 6 -51.65 -22.00 -22.36
N GLU A 7 -51.17 -21.55 -21.20
CA GLU A 7 -50.75 -20.17 -20.97
C GLU A 7 -49.52 -19.84 -21.82
N GLN A 8 -49.74 -19.12 -22.91
CA GLN A 8 -48.71 -18.56 -23.76
C GLN A 8 -48.04 -17.37 -23.06
N MET A 9 -46.82 -17.56 -22.58
CA MET A 9 -46.01 -16.49 -21.97
C MET A 9 -45.69 -15.38 -23.00
N PRO A 10 -45.72 -14.09 -22.61
CA PRO A 10 -45.32 -13.00 -23.50
C PRO A 10 -43.81 -13.02 -23.76
N SER A 11 -43.45 -12.98 -25.04
CA SER A 11 -42.06 -12.84 -25.52
C SER A 11 -41.46 -11.52 -25.02
N VAL A 12 -40.43 -11.62 -24.18
CA VAL A 12 -39.66 -10.46 -23.68
C VAL A 12 -38.69 -10.03 -24.78
N ASN A 13 -39.03 -8.97 -25.51
CA ASN A 13 -38.10 -8.32 -26.43
C ASN A 13 -36.91 -7.74 -25.63
N PRO A 14 -35.66 -8.04 -26.01
CA PRO A 14 -34.49 -7.42 -25.38
C PRO A 14 -34.45 -5.92 -25.72
N PRO A 15 -34.02 -5.06 -24.77
CA PRO A 15 -33.91 -3.62 -25.01
C PRO A 15 -32.84 -3.33 -26.09
N PRO A 16 -33.01 -2.23 -26.86
CA PRO A 16 -32.08 -1.85 -27.91
C PRO A 16 -30.69 -1.53 -27.32
N PRO A 17 -29.59 -1.96 -27.97
CA PRO A 17 -28.24 -1.62 -27.55
C PRO A 17 -27.96 -0.15 -27.87
N GLY A 18 -27.51 0.65 -26.90
CA GLY A 18 -26.93 1.95 -27.28
C GLY A 18 -26.83 3.11 -26.30
N ILE A 19 -26.96 2.97 -24.97
CA ILE A 19 -26.60 4.08 -24.07
C ILE A 19 -25.65 3.58 -22.98
N VAL A 20 -24.36 3.53 -23.32
CA VAL A 20 -23.27 3.44 -22.36
C VAL A 20 -23.04 4.86 -21.84
N ARG A 21 -23.39 5.13 -20.58
CA ARG A 21 -23.00 6.37 -19.90
C ARG A 21 -21.64 6.13 -19.25
N PHE A 22 -20.62 6.80 -19.78
CA PHE A 22 -19.30 6.84 -19.16
C PHE A 22 -19.36 7.82 -17.99
N VAL A 23 -19.01 7.34 -16.80
CA VAL A 23 -18.77 8.20 -15.64
C VAL A 23 -17.26 8.24 -15.45
N ASP A 24 -16.64 9.35 -15.84
CA ASP A 24 -15.23 9.61 -15.53
C ASP A 24 -15.13 9.95 -14.04
N VAL A 25 -14.50 9.06 -13.27
CA VAL A 25 -14.15 9.32 -11.87
C VAL A 25 -12.67 9.66 -11.83
N GLN A 26 -12.36 10.96 -11.74
CA GLN A 26 -10.99 11.43 -11.53
C GLN A 26 -10.69 11.46 -10.03
N ILE A 27 -9.86 10.53 -9.57
CA ILE A 27 -9.32 10.52 -8.21
C ILE A 27 -8.02 11.31 -8.25
N TYR A 28 -8.00 12.48 -7.62
CA TYR A 28 -6.76 13.21 -7.40
C TYR A 28 -6.19 12.81 -6.05
N ASP A 29 -4.90 12.47 -6.03
CA ASP A 29 -4.12 12.43 -4.79
C ASP A 29 -3.95 13.88 -4.35
N VAL A 30 -4.80 14.33 -3.44
CA VAL A 30 -4.66 15.65 -2.82
C VAL A 30 -3.47 15.52 -1.87
N PRO A 31 -2.34 16.23 -2.10
CA PRO A 31 -1.26 16.26 -1.12
C PRO A 31 -1.85 16.74 0.20
N ALA A 32 -1.42 16.13 1.31
CA ALA A 32 -1.89 16.45 2.64
C ALA A 32 -1.57 17.91 2.98
N GLU A 33 -2.46 18.82 2.60
CA GLU A 33 -2.49 20.18 3.13
C GLU A 33 -3.13 20.10 4.51
N ASP A 34 -2.47 20.75 5.47
CA ASP A 34 -2.76 20.81 6.90
C ASP A 34 -4.27 20.84 7.22
N PHE A 35 -4.86 19.67 7.45
CA PHE A 35 -6.10 19.58 8.19
C PHE A 35 -5.77 19.82 9.65
N ALA A 36 -6.20 20.99 10.15
CA ALA A 36 -6.18 21.32 11.57
C ALA A 36 -6.72 20.13 12.39
N GLU A 37 -5.86 19.61 13.28
CA GLU A 37 -6.14 18.44 14.11
C GLU A 37 -7.41 18.65 14.95
N GLY A 38 -8.48 17.94 14.57
CA GLY A 38 -9.63 17.67 15.42
C GLY A 38 -9.38 16.39 16.25
N PRO A 39 -9.93 16.28 17.47
CA PRO A 39 -9.42 15.37 18.50
C PRO A 39 -10.01 13.97 18.34
N PHE A 40 -9.44 13.15 17.45
CA PHE A 40 -9.67 11.71 17.47
C PHE A 40 -8.37 10.96 17.21
N SER A 41 -7.46 11.02 18.18
CA SER A 41 -6.30 10.13 18.24
C SER A 41 -6.77 8.73 18.65
N VAL A 42 -6.76 7.80 17.70
CA VAL A 42 -6.85 6.37 18.00
C VAL A 42 -5.44 5.81 17.95
N GLU A 43 -4.87 5.59 19.13
CA GLU A 43 -3.52 5.07 19.34
C GLU A 43 -3.52 3.55 19.13
N SER A 44 -2.79 3.08 18.11
CA SER A 44 -2.55 1.65 17.88
C SER A 44 -1.12 1.32 18.27
N THR A 45 -0.95 0.83 19.49
CA THR A 45 0.34 0.35 20.02
C THR A 45 0.64 -1.03 19.46
N LEU A 46 1.52 -1.11 18.45
CA LEU A 46 2.15 -2.37 18.04
C LEU A 46 3.54 -2.45 18.65
N LYS A 47 3.70 -3.45 19.53
CA LYS A 47 4.84 -3.68 20.42
C LYS A 47 6.01 -4.29 19.64
N THR A 48 7.17 -3.63 19.71
CA THR A 48 8.46 -4.11 19.23
C THR A 48 9.02 -5.19 20.15
N GLU A 49 9.38 -6.35 19.59
CA GLU A 49 10.26 -7.33 20.22
C GLU A 49 11.51 -7.48 19.33
N GLU A 50 12.60 -6.84 19.76
CA GLU A 50 13.96 -7.11 19.33
C GLU A 50 14.67 -7.82 20.50
N GLU A 51 15.02 -9.08 20.32
CA GLU A 51 15.83 -9.83 21.29
C GLU A 51 17.25 -9.96 20.73
N ARG A 52 18.18 -9.18 21.30
CA ARG A 52 19.62 -9.26 21.03
C ARG A 52 20.37 -9.66 22.29
N ASN A 53 20.88 -10.87 22.22
CA ASN A 53 21.85 -11.57 23.06
C ASN A 53 23.10 -10.71 23.40
N THR A 54 23.55 -10.63 24.67
CA THR A 54 24.97 -10.52 25.08
C THR A 54 25.17 -10.78 26.60
N GLU A 55 26.05 -11.72 26.93
CA GLU A 55 26.74 -11.95 28.22
C GLU A 55 28.27 -11.79 27.96
N PRO A 56 29.23 -11.76 28.92
CA PRO A 56 29.25 -11.40 30.36
C PRO A 56 30.35 -10.33 30.67
N PRO A 57 30.66 -10.01 31.96
CA PRO A 57 32.05 -10.30 32.39
C PRO A 57 32.26 -10.77 33.86
N VAL A 58 33.13 -11.78 33.98
CA VAL A 58 34.26 -12.08 34.90
C VAL A 58 34.45 -11.33 36.25
N GLN A 59 34.69 -12.15 37.30
CA GLN A 59 35.80 -12.15 38.32
C GLN A 59 35.37 -12.10 39.79
N ASP A 60 35.78 -13.08 40.61
CA ASP A 60 36.66 -12.82 41.79
C ASP A 60 37.30 -14.09 42.39
N ARG A 61 38.41 -13.85 43.08
CA ARG A 61 39.45 -14.67 43.72
C ARG A 61 38.98 -15.74 44.73
N ASN A 62 39.85 -16.76 44.92
CA ASN A 62 40.35 -17.04 46.28
C ASN A 62 41.67 -17.85 46.31
N HIS A 63 42.59 -17.42 47.18
CA HIS A 63 43.84 -18.06 47.58
C HIS A 63 43.62 -18.82 48.90
N GLY A 64 44.38 -19.90 49.13
CA GLY A 64 44.46 -20.56 50.44
C GLY A 64 45.51 -21.66 50.48
N GLU A 65 46.72 -21.31 50.90
CA GLU A 65 47.71 -22.21 51.53
C GLU A 65 47.28 -22.53 52.98
N PRO A 66 47.76 -23.59 53.66
CA PRO A 66 49.08 -23.49 54.31
C PRO A 66 49.86 -24.81 54.64
N SER A 67 51.17 -24.61 54.87
CA SER A 67 52.04 -25.13 55.97
C SER A 67 52.63 -26.57 56.05
N GLN A 68 53.97 -26.54 56.04
CA GLN A 68 55.07 -27.34 56.61
C GLN A 68 54.83 -28.30 57.81
N VAL A 69 55.57 -29.42 57.85
CA VAL A 69 56.06 -30.09 59.09
C VAL A 69 57.44 -30.77 58.89
N THR A 70 58.29 -30.58 59.91
CA THR A 70 59.68 -30.97 60.22
C THR A 70 59.90 -32.44 60.69
N GLN A 71 61.12 -32.98 60.57
CA GLN A 71 61.91 -33.80 61.56
C GLN A 71 63.05 -34.59 60.85
N GLU A 72 64.35 -34.28 61.04
CA GLU A 72 65.30 -34.69 62.12
C GLU A 72 65.29 -36.21 62.44
N THR A 73 66.32 -37.02 62.12
CA THR A 73 67.69 -37.19 62.67
C THR A 73 67.77 -38.53 63.41
N THR A 74 68.72 -39.43 63.09
CA THR A 74 69.41 -40.25 64.13
C THR A 74 70.75 -40.80 63.63
N GLU A 75 71.78 -40.57 64.46
CA GLU A 75 73.17 -41.03 64.37
C GLU A 75 73.40 -42.54 64.54
N LYS A 76 74.55 -43.01 64.04
CA LYS A 76 75.57 -43.87 64.72
C LYS A 76 76.68 -44.10 63.68
N GLY A 77 77.96 -43.77 63.85
CA GLY A 77 78.81 -43.82 65.03
C GLY A 77 79.90 -44.86 64.76
N ALA A 78 81.10 -44.44 64.33
CA ALA A 78 82.33 -45.22 64.49
C ALA A 78 83.57 -44.41 64.09
N ARG A 79 84.51 -44.29 65.04
CA ARG A 79 85.87 -43.77 64.88
C ARG A 79 86.62 -44.57 63.81
N ALA A 80 87.26 -43.88 62.86
CA ALA A 80 88.39 -44.45 62.13
C ALA A 80 89.37 -43.36 61.70
N ARG A 81 90.50 -43.28 62.42
CA ARG A 81 91.72 -42.64 61.95
C ARG A 81 92.05 -43.14 60.55
N ARG A 82 92.22 -42.26 59.56
CA ARG A 82 92.98 -42.60 58.34
C ARG A 82 93.44 -41.36 57.60
N ARG A 83 94.75 -41.12 57.74
CA ARG A 83 95.73 -40.78 56.71
C ARG A 83 95.30 -39.73 55.68
N LEU A 84 95.98 -38.58 55.70
CA LEU A 84 96.05 -37.63 54.60
C LEU A 84 96.35 -38.39 53.29
N HIS A 85 95.31 -38.63 52.51
CA HIS A 85 95.39 -39.09 51.13
C HIS A 85 95.05 -37.90 50.22
N PRO A 86 95.61 -37.81 49.00
CA PRO A 86 95.51 -36.66 48.08
C PRO A 86 94.11 -36.44 47.47
N PHE A 87 93.06 -36.98 48.10
CA PHE A 87 91.67 -36.90 47.68
C PHE A 87 91.09 -35.46 47.57
N PRO A 88 91.42 -34.47 48.43
CA PRO A 88 90.83 -33.13 48.29
C PRO A 88 91.33 -32.40 47.03
N LEU A 89 92.53 -32.74 46.54
CA LEU A 89 93.11 -32.11 45.35
C LEU A 89 92.45 -32.65 44.08
N VAL A 90 92.18 -33.96 44.00
CA VAL A 90 91.45 -34.56 42.88
C VAL A 90 90.00 -34.08 42.83
N LEU A 91 89.34 -33.97 43.99
CA LEU A 91 87.98 -33.43 44.07
C LEU A 91 87.93 -31.96 43.65
N ALA A 92 88.91 -31.14 44.06
CA ALA A 92 88.99 -29.74 43.64
C ALA A 92 89.21 -29.60 42.13
N VAL A 93 90.11 -30.40 41.53
CA VAL A 93 90.37 -30.39 40.08
C VAL A 93 89.13 -30.82 39.27
N LEU A 94 88.30 -31.71 39.81
CA LEU A 94 87.04 -32.11 39.16
C LEU A 94 85.90 -31.11 39.39
N CYS A 95 85.83 -30.49 40.58
CA CYS A 95 84.78 -29.54 40.93
C CYS A 95 84.91 -28.19 40.21
N VAL A 96 86.12 -27.72 39.92
CA VAL A 96 86.32 -26.44 39.20
C VAL A 96 85.71 -26.42 37.79
N PRO A 97 85.93 -27.42 36.91
CA PRO A 97 85.27 -27.44 35.60
C PRO A 97 83.76 -27.69 35.71
N LEU A 98 83.31 -28.49 36.69
CA LEU A 98 81.88 -28.72 36.95
C LEU A 98 81.17 -27.44 37.41
N ALA A 99 81.77 -26.70 38.33
CA ALA A 99 81.25 -25.42 38.80
C ALA A 99 81.30 -24.35 37.71
N GLY A 100 82.37 -24.33 36.90
CA GLY A 100 82.48 -23.46 35.73
C GLY A 100 81.40 -23.75 34.69
N ALA A 101 81.20 -25.02 34.34
CA ALA A 101 80.13 -25.45 33.43
C ALA A 101 78.75 -25.12 33.99
N PHE A 102 78.53 -25.33 35.30
CA PHE A 102 77.29 -24.97 35.96
C PHE A 102 77.04 -23.44 35.90
N CYS A 103 78.08 -22.64 36.14
CA CYS A 103 77.98 -21.19 36.07
C CYS A 103 77.67 -20.70 34.64
N VAL A 104 78.33 -21.28 33.62
CA VAL A 104 78.09 -20.93 32.21
C VAL A 104 76.68 -21.34 31.76
N VAL A 105 76.21 -22.53 32.17
CA VAL A 105 74.91 -23.06 31.74
C VAL A 105 73.74 -22.39 32.46
N TYR A 106 73.88 -22.08 33.75
CA TYR A 106 72.75 -21.62 34.57
C TYR A 106 72.81 -20.14 34.95
N VAL A 107 74.00 -19.60 35.24
CA VAL A 107 74.14 -18.22 35.72
C VAL A 107 74.21 -17.24 34.56
N LEU A 108 75.01 -17.57 33.53
CA LEU A 108 75.20 -16.69 32.37
C LEU A 108 73.92 -16.33 31.59
N PRO A 109 72.99 -17.26 31.29
CA PRO A 109 71.76 -16.89 30.58
C PRO A 109 70.79 -16.08 31.45
N LEU A 110 70.90 -16.13 32.77
CA LEU A 110 70.10 -15.29 33.68
C LEU A 110 70.54 -13.82 33.67
N LEU A 111 71.83 -13.57 33.40
CA LEU A 111 72.38 -12.22 33.27
C LEU A 111 72.30 -11.68 31.83
N ALA A 112 71.91 -12.51 30.86
CA ALA A 112 71.74 -12.06 29.49
C ALA A 112 70.49 -11.16 29.38
N PRO A 113 70.60 -9.94 28.81
CA PRO A 113 69.45 -9.06 28.66
C PRO A 113 68.43 -9.67 27.68
N SER A 114 67.21 -9.92 28.16
CA SER A 114 66.08 -10.31 27.30
C SER A 114 65.21 -9.10 26.98
N ALA A 115 64.89 -8.88 25.70
CA ALA A 115 63.95 -7.85 25.27
C ALA A 115 62.71 -8.50 24.66
N THR A 116 61.53 -8.13 25.16
CA THR A 116 60.25 -8.59 24.61
C THR A 116 59.74 -7.54 23.61
N VAL A 117 59.70 -7.91 22.33
CA VAL A 117 59.13 -7.05 21.27
C VAL A 117 57.66 -7.39 21.10
N THR A 118 56.78 -6.46 21.47
CA THR A 118 55.34 -6.61 21.29
C THR A 118 54.92 -5.94 19.97
N ILE A 119 54.45 -6.72 19.01
CA ILE A 119 53.88 -6.22 17.76
C ILE A 119 52.36 -6.19 17.93
N ILE A 120 51.78 -5.00 17.98
CA ILE A 120 50.33 -4.81 18.02
C ILE A 120 49.87 -4.53 16.58
N PRO A 121 49.20 -5.47 15.90
CA PRO A 121 48.68 -5.21 14.56
C PRO A 121 47.47 -4.28 14.65
N THR A 122 47.62 -3.06 14.13
CA THR A 122 46.49 -2.14 13.95
C THR A 122 45.82 -2.43 12.61
N SER A 123 44.65 -3.07 12.64
CA SER A 123 43.78 -3.21 11.48
C SER A 123 42.87 -1.99 11.37
N MET A 124 42.99 -1.23 10.28
CA MET A 124 42.13 -0.09 9.99
C MET A 124 41.21 -0.44 8.83
N GLN A 125 39.90 -0.45 9.07
CA GLN A 125 38.92 -0.72 8.02
C GLN A 125 38.71 0.55 7.18
N ILE A 126 39.26 0.56 5.97
CA ILE A 126 39.04 1.64 5.01
C ILE A 126 37.75 1.31 4.24
N ALA A 127 36.67 2.00 4.59
CA ALA A 127 35.42 1.93 3.83
C ALA A 127 35.40 3.05 2.79
N MET A 128 35.20 2.69 1.51
CA MET A 128 34.97 3.65 0.43
C MET A 128 33.57 3.45 -0.14
N THR A 129 32.73 4.49 0.01
CA THR A 129 31.39 4.52 -0.57
C THR A 129 31.43 5.29 -1.89
N ARG A 130 30.90 4.73 -2.98
CA ARG A 130 30.78 5.42 -4.27
C ARG A 130 29.35 5.38 -4.75
N ALA A 131 28.83 6.53 -5.18
CA ALA A 131 27.56 6.62 -5.87
C ALA A 131 27.71 6.15 -7.33
N VAL A 132 26.77 5.33 -7.77
CA VAL A 132 26.64 4.85 -9.15
C VAL A 132 25.23 5.22 -9.61
N THR A 133 25.12 5.81 -10.80
CA THR A 133 23.82 6.26 -11.33
C THR A 133 23.18 5.15 -12.13
N VAL A 134 21.94 4.79 -11.83
CA VAL A 134 21.19 3.78 -12.60
C VAL A 134 20.39 4.51 -13.68
N VAL A 135 20.56 4.12 -14.95
CA VAL A 135 19.87 4.74 -16.10
C VAL A 135 19.17 3.66 -16.92
N ALA A 136 17.94 3.91 -17.35
CA ALA A 136 17.10 2.93 -18.05
C ALA A 136 17.58 2.62 -19.49
N THR A 137 18.28 3.55 -20.14
CA THR A 137 18.78 3.39 -21.51
C THR A 137 20.17 4.01 -21.66
N ASN A 138 21.01 3.41 -22.53
CA ASN A 138 22.34 3.91 -22.92
C ASN A 138 23.30 4.23 -21.76
N ALA A 139 23.48 3.28 -20.83
CA ALA A 139 24.42 3.44 -19.73
C ALA A 139 25.86 3.66 -20.22
N ASN A 140 26.50 4.72 -19.72
CA ASN A 140 27.89 5.02 -20.03
C ASN A 140 28.82 4.74 -18.83
N ALA A 141 29.73 3.77 -19.01
CA ALA A 141 30.71 3.38 -18.00
C ALA A 141 31.69 4.51 -17.64
N THR A 142 32.01 5.40 -18.58
CA THR A 142 32.88 6.57 -18.32
C THR A 142 32.21 7.61 -17.41
N GLN A 143 30.87 7.59 -17.35
CA GLN A 143 30.06 8.46 -16.51
C GLN A 143 29.52 7.76 -15.25
N ARG A 144 30.02 6.56 -14.92
CA ARG A 144 29.57 5.74 -13.77
C ARG A 144 28.07 5.43 -13.80
N GLN A 145 27.55 5.16 -15.00
CA GLN A 145 26.17 4.74 -15.17
C GLN A 145 26.08 3.24 -15.34
N VAL A 146 25.08 2.63 -14.72
CA VAL A 146 24.74 1.21 -14.90
C VAL A 146 23.34 1.09 -15.50
N PRO A 147 23.12 0.12 -16.39
CA PRO A 147 21.80 -0.09 -17.00
C PRO A 147 20.81 -0.60 -15.95
N GLY A 148 19.70 0.10 -15.80
CA GLY A 148 18.54 -0.34 -15.03
C GLY A 148 17.35 -0.68 -15.91
N ARG A 149 16.33 -1.34 -15.36
CA ARG A 149 15.05 -1.60 -16.04
C ARG A 149 13.93 -0.84 -15.34
N LEU A 150 13.22 0.01 -16.07
CA LEU A 150 12.00 0.62 -15.58
C LEU A 150 10.91 -0.46 -15.53
N LEU A 151 10.30 -0.65 -14.36
CA LEU A 151 9.13 -1.51 -14.23
C LEU A 151 7.89 -0.64 -14.40
N GLU A 152 7.06 -0.97 -15.38
CA GLU A 152 5.77 -0.31 -15.54
C GLU A 152 4.88 -0.68 -14.34
N THR A 153 4.26 0.34 -13.73
CA THR A 153 3.29 0.12 -12.66
C THR A 153 1.99 -0.37 -13.30
N ILE A 154 1.69 -1.66 -13.15
CA ILE A 154 0.43 -2.24 -13.60
C ILE A 154 -0.64 -1.84 -12.58
N MET A 155 -1.46 -0.82 -12.89
CA MET A 155 -2.66 -0.54 -12.11
C MET A 155 -3.79 -1.45 -12.58
N LEU A 156 -4.15 -2.43 -11.74
CA LEU A 156 -5.28 -3.31 -11.98
C LEU A 156 -6.54 -2.71 -11.35
N GLY A 157 -7.32 -1.95 -12.13
CA GLY A 157 -8.62 -1.44 -11.71
C GLY A 157 -9.70 -2.51 -11.84
N GLN A 158 -10.40 -2.84 -10.76
CA GLN A 158 -11.54 -3.76 -10.78
C GLN A 158 -12.85 -2.96 -10.78
N ALA A 159 -13.62 -3.04 -11.86
CA ALA A 159 -14.98 -2.51 -11.91
C ALA A 159 -15.96 -3.56 -11.38
N LYS A 160 -16.83 -3.17 -10.44
CA LYS A 160 -17.93 -4.00 -9.95
C LYS A 160 -19.24 -3.27 -10.16
N THR A 161 -20.04 -3.74 -11.10
CA THR A 161 -21.43 -3.27 -11.26
C THR A 161 -22.28 -3.89 -10.18
N VAL A 162 -22.88 -3.07 -9.33
CA VAL A 162 -23.87 -3.49 -8.34
C VAL A 162 -25.26 -3.03 -8.78
N PRO A 163 -26.30 -3.87 -8.69
CA PRO A 163 -27.66 -3.44 -8.96
C PRO A 163 -28.08 -2.41 -7.91
N ALA A 164 -28.54 -1.24 -8.36
CA ALA A 164 -29.14 -0.25 -7.48
C ALA A 164 -30.53 -0.76 -7.03
N THR A 165 -30.80 -0.78 -5.72
CA THR A 165 -32.06 -1.26 -5.14
C THR A 165 -33.17 -0.20 -5.16
N GLY A 166 -32.92 0.98 -5.74
CA GLY A 166 -33.88 2.07 -5.81
C GLY A 166 -34.93 1.82 -6.90
N THR A 167 -36.20 1.77 -6.50
CA THR A 167 -37.32 1.94 -7.44
C THR A 167 -37.77 3.40 -7.39
N GLY A 168 -37.56 4.11 -8.49
CA GLY A 168 -38.12 5.45 -8.69
C GLY A 168 -39.45 5.34 -9.41
N HIS A 169 -40.51 5.90 -8.85
CA HIS A 169 -41.81 6.00 -9.51
C HIS A 169 -42.10 7.45 -9.87
N GLN A 170 -42.25 7.74 -11.16
CA GLN A 170 -42.69 9.03 -11.65
C GLN A 170 -44.16 8.94 -12.04
N GLN A 171 -45.00 9.79 -11.45
CA GLN A 171 -46.40 9.89 -11.82
C GLN A 171 -46.53 10.34 -13.28
N ALA A 172 -47.44 9.70 -14.02
CA ALA A 172 -47.77 10.11 -15.38
C ALA A 172 -48.46 11.48 -15.37
N GLN A 173 -48.05 12.36 -16.29
CA GLN A 173 -48.64 13.69 -16.47
C GLN A 173 -49.31 13.80 -17.83
N ALA A 174 -50.31 14.67 -17.96
CA ALA A 174 -50.96 14.97 -19.22
C ALA A 174 -50.04 15.82 -20.11
N ALA A 175 -50.09 15.60 -21.42
CA ALA A 175 -49.42 16.47 -22.37
C ALA A 175 -50.18 17.81 -22.46
N HIS A 176 -49.44 18.91 -22.48
CA HIS A 176 -49.98 20.27 -22.67
C HIS A 176 -49.45 20.84 -23.98
N GLY A 177 -50.30 21.57 -24.70
CA GLY A 177 -49.94 22.18 -25.97
C GLY A 177 -50.93 23.26 -26.39
N PHE A 178 -50.91 23.57 -27.69
CA PHE A 178 -51.76 24.56 -28.30
C PHE A 178 -52.49 23.96 -29.50
N ILE A 179 -53.76 24.35 -29.68
CA ILE A 179 -54.57 23.98 -30.83
C ILE A 179 -54.94 25.25 -31.58
N THR A 180 -54.76 25.23 -32.90
CA THR A 180 -55.18 26.32 -33.79
C THR A 180 -56.46 25.91 -34.51
N PHE A 181 -57.51 26.69 -34.31
CA PHE A 181 -58.75 26.54 -35.05
C PHE A 181 -58.77 27.45 -36.27
N TYR A 182 -59.40 26.97 -37.35
CA TYR A 182 -59.61 27.72 -38.58
C TYR A 182 -61.10 27.78 -38.90
N ASN A 183 -61.59 28.96 -39.28
CA ASN A 183 -62.98 29.20 -39.64
C ASN A 183 -63.06 29.82 -41.04
N ALA A 184 -63.73 29.12 -41.96
CA ALA A 184 -63.98 29.60 -43.33
C ALA A 184 -65.35 30.30 -43.47
N LEU A 185 -66.20 30.29 -42.43
CA LEU A 185 -67.53 30.88 -42.49
C LEU A 185 -67.45 32.42 -42.39
N PRO A 186 -68.36 33.16 -43.04
CA PRO A 186 -68.40 34.63 -42.98
C PRO A 186 -68.91 35.19 -41.64
N ALA A 187 -69.04 34.35 -40.62
CA ALA A 187 -69.47 34.72 -39.27
C ALA A 187 -68.50 34.11 -38.23
N PRO A 188 -68.26 34.79 -37.10
CA PRO A 188 -67.40 34.28 -36.05
C PRO A 188 -67.98 33.01 -35.41
N GLN A 189 -67.10 32.13 -34.95
CA GLN A 189 -67.45 30.88 -34.27
C GLN A 189 -66.90 30.88 -32.85
N MET A 190 -67.56 30.17 -31.95
CA MET A 190 -67.18 30.07 -30.55
C MET A 190 -67.06 28.62 -30.14
N ILE A 191 -65.93 28.27 -29.52
CA ILE A 191 -65.70 26.97 -28.90
C ILE A 191 -65.48 27.21 -27.39
N PRO A 192 -66.26 26.58 -26.50
CA PRO A 192 -66.10 26.75 -25.07
C PRO A 192 -64.77 26.16 -24.56
N ALA A 193 -64.38 26.55 -23.34
CA ALA A 193 -63.38 25.79 -22.60
C ALA A 193 -63.99 24.45 -22.15
N GLY A 194 -63.18 23.39 -22.09
CA GLY A 194 -63.63 22.05 -21.77
C GLY A 194 -64.16 21.25 -22.96
N GLU A 195 -64.01 21.77 -24.19
CA GLU A 195 -64.44 21.05 -25.39
C GLU A 195 -63.50 19.88 -25.67
N LEU A 196 -64.07 18.69 -25.87
CA LEU A 196 -63.32 17.47 -26.20
C LEU A 196 -63.13 17.36 -27.71
N LEU A 197 -61.89 17.22 -28.14
CA LEU A 197 -61.51 17.05 -29.54
C LEU A 197 -60.72 15.76 -29.67
N THR A 198 -60.94 15.03 -30.76
CA THR A 198 -60.21 13.80 -31.07
C THR A 198 -59.31 14.06 -32.28
N GLY A 199 -58.01 13.88 -32.11
CA GLY A 199 -57.04 13.94 -33.18
C GLY A 199 -57.20 12.78 -34.18
N ALA A 200 -56.61 12.92 -35.37
CA ALA A 200 -56.60 11.84 -36.37
C ALA A 200 -55.80 10.60 -35.89
N ASP A 201 -54.92 10.80 -34.92
CA ASP A 201 -54.17 9.77 -34.19
C ASP A 201 -55.00 9.09 -33.08
N GLY A 202 -56.24 9.50 -32.87
CA GLY A 202 -57.12 8.98 -31.82
C GLY A 202 -56.85 9.57 -30.44
N VAL A 203 -55.93 10.53 -30.32
CA VAL A 203 -55.64 11.19 -29.03
C VAL A 203 -56.74 12.21 -28.72
N GLU A 204 -57.31 12.08 -27.53
CA GLU A 204 -58.33 13.01 -27.03
C GLU A 204 -57.68 14.17 -26.28
N VAL A 205 -58.08 15.39 -26.65
CA VAL A 205 -57.59 16.64 -26.06
C VAL A 205 -58.76 17.52 -25.65
N VAL A 206 -58.56 18.30 -24.59
CA VAL A 206 -59.56 19.23 -24.04
C VAL A 206 -59.04 20.65 -24.15
N THR A 207 -59.88 21.57 -24.64
CA THR A 207 -59.55 23.01 -24.65
C THR A 207 -59.50 23.56 -23.23
N LEU A 208 -58.44 24.28 -22.87
CA LEU A 208 -58.32 24.88 -21.53
C LEU A 208 -58.94 26.29 -21.48
N GLN A 209 -59.16 26.89 -22.63
CA GLN A 209 -59.70 28.24 -22.77
C GLN A 209 -60.73 28.29 -23.89
N GLN A 210 -61.72 29.18 -23.73
CA GLN A 210 -62.66 29.54 -24.77
C GLN A 210 -61.94 30.11 -25.99
N ALA A 211 -62.27 29.60 -27.19
CA ALA A 211 -61.77 30.12 -28.46
C ALA A 211 -62.87 30.93 -29.17
N VAL A 212 -62.60 32.20 -29.45
CA VAL A 212 -63.44 33.03 -30.31
C VAL A 212 -62.74 33.15 -31.66
N ILE A 213 -63.22 32.40 -32.64
CA ILE A 213 -62.62 32.32 -33.96
C ILE A 213 -63.26 33.40 -34.85
N PRO A 214 -62.49 34.36 -35.40
CA PRO A 214 -63.06 35.39 -36.25
C PRO A 214 -63.69 34.80 -37.53
N ALA A 215 -64.56 35.57 -38.18
CA ALA A 215 -65.09 35.21 -39.49
C ALA A 215 -63.96 35.05 -40.51
N GLY A 216 -64.07 34.03 -41.37
CA GLY A 216 -63.27 33.92 -42.57
C GLY A 216 -63.69 34.93 -43.65
N THR A 217 -62.78 35.19 -44.56
CA THR A 217 -63.02 35.92 -45.81
C THR A 217 -62.98 34.93 -46.98
N LEU A 218 -63.46 35.34 -48.16
CA LEU A 218 -63.34 34.51 -49.38
C LEU A 218 -61.88 34.18 -49.76
N ALA A 219 -60.90 34.91 -49.21
CA ALA A 219 -59.48 34.74 -49.50
C ALA A 219 -58.69 34.09 -48.34
N SER A 220 -59.22 34.05 -47.12
CA SER A 220 -58.49 33.57 -45.93
C SER A 220 -59.42 33.07 -44.83
N ASN A 221 -58.98 32.06 -44.08
CA ASN A 221 -59.68 31.60 -42.89
C ASN A 221 -59.41 32.53 -41.70
N GLY A 222 -60.42 32.75 -40.86
CA GLY A 222 -60.20 33.26 -39.51
C GLY A 222 -59.47 32.19 -38.70
N GLN A 223 -58.55 32.59 -37.84
CA GLN A 223 -57.77 31.64 -37.02
C GLN A 223 -57.60 32.14 -35.59
N VAL A 224 -57.52 31.19 -34.65
CA VAL A 224 -57.19 31.47 -33.24
C VAL A 224 -56.49 30.26 -32.65
N THR A 225 -55.52 30.50 -31.79
CA THR A 225 -54.77 29.46 -31.08
C THR A 225 -55.07 29.54 -29.59
N VAL A 226 -55.45 28.41 -28.98
CA VAL A 226 -55.76 28.31 -27.55
C VAL A 226 -55.00 27.15 -26.90
N PRO A 227 -54.71 27.25 -25.59
CA PRO A 227 -54.10 26.14 -24.86
C PRO A 227 -55.05 24.94 -24.77
N ALA A 228 -54.48 23.74 -24.85
CA ALA A 228 -55.18 22.47 -24.71
C ALA A 228 -54.34 21.46 -23.94
N GLN A 229 -54.98 20.42 -23.42
CA GLN A 229 -54.33 19.33 -22.73
C GLN A 229 -54.87 17.97 -23.19
N ALA A 230 -54.04 16.93 -23.23
CA ALA A 230 -54.47 15.57 -23.48
C ALA A 230 -55.28 15.00 -22.29
N LEU A 231 -56.35 14.27 -22.58
CA LEU A 231 -57.17 13.64 -21.54
C LEU A 231 -56.40 12.49 -20.86
N ASN A 232 -55.67 11.71 -21.65
CA ASN A 232 -54.87 10.59 -21.16
C ASN A 232 -53.47 11.05 -20.73
N VAL A 233 -53.00 10.52 -19.59
CA VAL A 233 -51.66 10.82 -19.05
C VAL A 233 -50.60 9.85 -19.58
N GLY A 234 -49.35 10.29 -19.62
CA GLY A 234 -48.21 9.49 -20.09
C GLY A 234 -48.15 9.36 -21.62
N PRO A 235 -47.42 8.37 -22.15
CA PRO A 235 -47.13 8.30 -23.59
C PRO A 235 -48.36 8.20 -24.51
N GLN A 236 -49.50 7.73 -24.00
CA GLN A 236 -50.75 7.60 -24.75
C GLN A 236 -51.43 8.95 -25.04
N GLY A 237 -51.06 10.01 -24.30
CA GLY A 237 -51.54 11.38 -24.54
C GLY A 237 -50.65 12.20 -25.49
N ASN A 238 -49.60 11.59 -26.06
CA ASN A 238 -48.66 12.29 -26.93
C ASN A 238 -49.19 12.33 -28.37
N ILE A 239 -49.29 13.53 -28.93
CA ILE A 239 -49.56 13.76 -30.36
C ILE A 239 -48.23 13.81 -31.10
N ALA A 240 -48.13 13.09 -32.22
CA ALA A 240 -46.94 13.13 -33.07
C ALA A 240 -46.77 14.50 -33.74
N ALA A 241 -45.53 14.94 -33.95
CA ALA A 241 -45.27 16.15 -34.72
C ALA A 241 -45.70 15.94 -36.19
N ASN A 242 -46.52 16.85 -36.72
CA ASN A 242 -46.94 16.92 -38.12
C ASN A 242 -46.04 17.87 -38.92
#